data_AF-A0A225DT75-F1
#
_entry.id   AF-A0A225DT75-F1
#
_cell.length_a   1.000
_cell.length_b   1.000
_cell.length_c   1.000
_cell.angle_alpha   90.00
_cell.angle_beta   90.00
_cell.angle_gamma   90.00
#
_symmetry.space_group_name_H-M   'P 1'
#
loop_
_entity.id
_entity.type
_entity.pdbx_description
1 polymer ?
#
loop_
_entity_poly.entity_id
_entity_poly.type
_entity_poly.pdbx_seq_one_letter_code
_entity_poly.pdbx_strand_id
1 'polypeptide(L)'
;MGGMGSGDRYWRGKKPMVEDCWEVDTTVFKRRGLLAPGTHASGVLTRTRRRTIFEETTATIGYTVDLRDPGGGHVELRYQLTPPGESFTYPVGLISTPCRFGGVRWWFECPLVWDGQACSRRARKLFLRGKYFGCRHCHNLAYFTSQRSDRRVRAFLKRGGDVNAYAKLSVGVSLSAMAFSLKLLEWRIRKLDRVRDQLDHGDET
;
A
#
# COMPACT_ATOMS: atom_id res chain seq x y z
N MET A 1 17.77 -10.68 31.93
CA MET A 1 16.83 -9.61 31.53
C MET A 1 16.87 -9.48 30.01
N GLY A 2 16.01 -10.20 29.29
CA GLY A 2 15.92 -10.16 27.82
C GLY A 2 14.55 -9.63 27.43
N GLY A 3 14.53 -8.48 26.74
CA GLY A 3 13.30 -7.76 26.37
C GLY A 3 12.69 -8.24 25.04
N MET A 4 11.36 -8.13 24.96
CA MET A 4 10.54 -8.45 23.79
C MET A 4 10.97 -7.69 22.52
N GLY A 5 11.04 -8.41 21.40
CA GLY A 5 11.25 -7.84 20.05
C GLY A 5 12.36 -8.49 19.23
N SER A 6 13.08 -9.44 19.82
CA SER A 6 14.25 -10.08 19.20
C SER A 6 13.84 -11.13 18.16
N GLY A 7 13.85 -10.70 16.89
CA GLY A 7 14.24 -11.54 15.77
C GLY A 7 13.30 -12.68 15.40
N ASP A 8 12.22 -12.37 14.68
CA ASP A 8 11.51 -13.41 13.95
C ASP A 8 12.03 -13.50 12.51
N ARG A 9 13.02 -14.38 12.31
CA ARG A 9 13.59 -14.76 11.00
C ARG A 9 12.56 -15.58 10.21
N TYR A 10 11.43 -14.97 9.81
CA TYR A 10 10.47 -15.57 8.88
C TYR A 10 10.97 -15.50 7.43
N TRP A 11 11.97 -16.31 7.09
CA TRP A 11 12.40 -16.52 5.70
C TRP A 11 11.72 -17.73 5.02
N ARG A 12 10.62 -18.27 5.57
CA ARG A 12 9.85 -19.39 4.98
C ARG A 12 8.31 -19.20 4.92
N GLY A 13 7.79 -17.98 5.10
CA GLY A 13 6.36 -17.66 4.93
C GLY A 13 6.08 -16.77 3.72
N LYS A 14 4.87 -16.86 3.13
CA LYS A 14 4.41 -15.84 2.18
C LYS A 14 4.35 -14.49 2.90
N LYS A 15 4.95 -13.46 2.31
CA LYS A 15 4.98 -12.13 2.92
C LYS A 15 3.55 -11.59 3.06
N PRO A 16 3.24 -10.79 4.10
CA PRO A 16 2.00 -10.02 4.11
C PRO A 16 1.91 -9.09 2.89
N MET A 17 0.70 -8.88 2.38
CA MET A 17 0.49 -8.11 1.15
C MET A 17 0.18 -6.65 1.45
N VAL A 18 0.71 -5.76 0.61
CA VAL A 18 0.47 -4.31 0.71
C VAL A 18 -1.03 -4.00 0.65
N GLU A 19 -1.73 -4.70 -0.24
CA GLU A 19 -3.15 -4.57 -0.52
C GLU A 19 -4.02 -4.97 0.69
N ASP A 20 -3.50 -5.80 1.58
CA ASP A 20 -4.19 -6.20 2.81
C ASP A 20 -4.03 -5.16 3.95
N CYS A 21 -3.18 -4.14 3.80
CA CYS A 21 -2.84 -3.17 4.85
C CYS A 21 -3.50 -1.80 4.68
N TRP A 22 -3.96 -1.16 5.77
CA TRP A 22 -4.45 0.23 5.74
C TRP A 22 -3.32 1.16 5.39
N GLU A 23 -3.50 2.03 4.40
CA GLU A 23 -2.41 2.89 3.91
C GLU A 23 -2.81 4.37 3.94
N VAL A 24 -1.81 5.20 4.23
CA VAL A 24 -1.88 6.67 4.09
C VAL A 24 -0.89 7.07 3.01
N ASP A 25 -1.30 7.94 2.09
CA ASP A 25 -0.51 8.38 0.94
C ASP A 25 -0.41 9.91 0.88
N THR A 26 0.82 10.42 0.78
CA THR A 26 1.10 11.86 0.60
C THR A 26 0.36 12.49 -0.58
N THR A 27 0.02 11.74 -1.63
CA THR A 27 -0.71 12.24 -2.80
C THR A 27 -2.15 12.63 -2.47
N VAL A 28 -2.76 12.04 -1.44
CA VAL A 28 -4.09 12.43 -0.97
C VAL A 28 -4.02 13.81 -0.32
N PHE A 29 -3.03 14.02 0.56
CA PHE A 29 -2.80 15.33 1.17
C PHE A 29 -2.43 16.40 0.13
N LYS A 30 -1.62 16.04 -0.88
CA LYS A 30 -1.30 16.94 -1.99
C LYS A 30 -2.56 17.34 -2.77
N ARG A 31 -3.42 16.39 -3.12
CA ARG A 31 -4.67 16.65 -3.87
C ARG A 31 -5.63 17.54 -3.09
N ARG A 32 -5.67 17.39 -1.77
CA ARG A 32 -6.45 18.25 -0.85
C ARG A 32 -5.79 19.62 -0.58
N GLY A 33 -4.67 19.94 -1.23
CA GLY A 33 -3.97 21.23 -1.04
C GLY A 33 -3.29 21.39 0.33
N LEU A 34 -3.13 20.32 1.11
CA LEU A 34 -2.70 20.38 2.51
C LEU A 34 -1.19 20.45 2.69
N LEU A 35 -0.43 20.42 1.59
CA LEU A 35 1.04 20.33 1.60
C LEU A 35 1.70 21.64 1.16
N ALA A 36 1.10 22.78 1.52
CA ALA A 36 1.67 24.10 1.35
C ALA A 36 2.38 24.56 2.65
N PRO A 37 3.50 25.30 2.56
CA PRO A 37 4.13 25.90 3.74
C PRO A 37 3.13 26.74 4.56
N GLY A 38 3.18 26.64 5.88
CA GLY A 38 2.25 27.32 6.78
C GLY A 38 0.91 26.61 7.00
N THR A 39 0.66 25.48 6.32
CA THR A 39 -0.62 24.75 6.47
C THR A 39 -0.73 24.13 7.86
N HIS A 40 -1.85 24.35 8.52
CA HIS A 40 -2.28 23.57 9.68
C HIS A 40 -3.75 23.18 9.50
N ALA A 41 -3.99 21.92 9.20
CA ALA A 41 -5.32 21.45 8.83
C ALA A 41 -5.55 20.00 9.23
N SER A 42 -6.74 19.73 9.75
CA SER A 42 -7.19 18.40 10.11
C SER A 42 -8.22 17.88 9.13
N GLY A 43 -8.36 16.57 9.07
CA GLY A 43 -9.39 15.91 8.30
C GLY A 43 -9.43 14.42 8.58
N VAL A 44 -10.16 13.71 7.74
CA VAL A 44 -10.34 12.27 7.87
C VAL A 44 -10.09 11.59 6.52
N LEU A 45 -9.42 10.46 6.57
CA LEU A 45 -9.28 9.50 5.49
C LEU A 45 -10.17 8.31 5.82
N THR A 46 -11.30 8.22 5.13
CA THR A 46 -12.09 7.00 5.11
C THR A 46 -11.59 6.16 3.97
N ARG A 47 -11.37 4.88 4.24
CA ARG A 47 -11.03 3.94 3.19
C ARG A 47 -11.81 2.68 3.37
N THR A 48 -12.30 2.20 2.25
CA THR A 48 -13.05 0.96 2.19
C THR A 48 -12.22 -0.08 1.47
N ARG A 49 -12.21 -1.29 2.01
CA ARG A 49 -11.61 -2.46 1.38
C ARG A 49 -12.68 -3.50 1.15
N ARG A 50 -12.73 -4.01 -0.08
CA ARG A 50 -13.56 -5.15 -0.44
C ARG A 50 -12.67 -6.37 -0.66
N ARG A 51 -12.76 -7.36 0.23
CA ARG A 51 -11.95 -8.59 0.15
C ARG A 51 -12.68 -9.71 -0.59
N THR A 52 -13.99 -9.73 -0.47
CA THR A 52 -14.92 -10.57 -1.25
C THR A 52 -16.14 -9.73 -1.65
N ILE A 53 -17.00 -10.24 -2.52
CA ILE A 53 -18.25 -9.54 -2.91
C ILE A 53 -19.14 -9.24 -1.68
N PHE A 54 -19.02 -10.04 -0.62
CA PHE A 54 -19.84 -9.95 0.58
C PHE A 54 -19.12 -9.32 1.79
N GLU A 55 -17.83 -9.01 1.67
CA GLU A 55 -17.02 -8.53 2.80
C GLU A 55 -16.37 -7.18 2.46
N GLU A 56 -16.99 -6.14 3.00
CA GLU A 56 -16.56 -4.75 2.91
C GLU A 56 -16.19 -4.26 4.30
N THR A 57 -14.93 -3.90 4.49
CA THR A 57 -14.43 -3.32 5.73
C THR A 57 -14.07 -1.88 5.47
N THR A 58 -14.58 -0.98 6.30
CA THR A 58 -14.26 0.45 6.24
C THR A 58 -13.43 0.82 7.46
N ALA A 59 -12.33 1.53 7.25
CA ALA A 59 -11.55 2.13 8.32
C ALA A 59 -11.43 3.63 8.12
N THR A 60 -11.44 4.33 9.25
CA THR A 60 -11.42 5.78 9.32
C THR A 60 -10.16 6.20 10.07
N ILE A 61 -9.33 7.00 9.41
CA ILE A 61 -8.07 7.52 9.95
C ILE A 61 -8.18 9.04 9.98
N GLY A 62 -8.29 9.61 11.17
CA GLY A 62 -8.15 11.05 11.36
C GLY A 62 -6.70 11.48 11.12
N TYR A 63 -6.50 12.70 10.63
CA TYR A 63 -5.18 13.27 10.49
C TYR A 63 -5.18 14.75 10.85
N THR A 64 -4.00 15.25 11.24
CA THR A 64 -3.68 16.68 11.35
C THR A 64 -2.33 16.89 10.68
N VAL A 65 -2.31 17.70 9.62
CA VAL A 65 -1.09 18.13 8.94
C VAL A 65 -0.64 19.44 9.58
N ASP A 66 0.63 19.53 9.97
CA ASP A 66 1.25 20.75 10.45
C ASP A 66 2.56 21.01 9.70
N LEU A 67 2.54 22.08 8.92
CA LEU A 67 3.66 22.61 8.12
C LEU A 67 3.97 24.07 8.49
N ARG A 68 3.60 24.50 9.71
CA ARG A 68 3.86 25.86 10.18
C ARG A 68 5.33 26.10 10.49
N ASP A 69 6.05 25.07 10.90
CA ASP A 69 7.49 25.14 11.16
C ASP A 69 8.30 25.05 9.84
N PRO A 70 9.12 26.06 9.51
CA PRO A 70 10.03 26.01 8.37
C PRO A 70 11.11 24.93 8.48
N GLY A 71 11.43 24.50 9.71
CA GLY A 71 12.46 23.50 10.01
C GLY A 71 12.02 22.05 9.83
N GLY A 72 10.70 21.79 9.78
CA GLY A 72 10.18 20.43 9.63
C GLY A 72 8.66 20.35 9.62
N GLY A 73 8.11 19.52 8.74
CA GLY A 73 6.68 19.22 8.70
C GLY A 73 6.36 17.93 9.44
N HIS A 74 5.15 17.80 9.96
CA HIS A 74 4.66 16.51 10.45
C HIS A 74 3.18 16.30 10.18
N VAL A 75 2.77 15.04 10.22
CA VAL A 75 1.38 14.60 10.20
C VAL A 75 1.13 13.77 11.44
N GLU A 76 0.13 14.14 12.21
CA GLU A 76 -0.40 13.33 13.28
C GLU A 76 -1.55 12.46 12.76
N LEU A 77 -1.44 11.14 12.88
CA LEU A 77 -2.48 10.19 12.51
C LEU A 77 -3.25 9.74 13.75
N ARG A 78 -4.58 9.73 13.68
CA ARG A 78 -5.48 9.32 14.76
C ARG A 78 -6.38 8.18 14.29
N TYR A 79 -6.30 7.02 14.93
CA TYR A 79 -7.05 5.82 14.50
C TYR A 79 -7.32 4.84 15.65
N GLN A 80 -8.28 3.94 15.42
CA GLN A 80 -8.63 2.84 16.31
C GLN A 80 -8.58 1.51 15.55
N LEU A 81 -8.03 0.46 16.16
CA LEU A 81 -7.81 -0.83 15.48
C LEU A 81 -9.06 -1.73 15.49
N THR A 82 -9.83 -1.74 16.59
CA THR A 82 -11.08 -2.49 16.73
C THR A 82 -11.94 -1.88 17.84
N PRO A 83 -13.16 -1.40 17.63
CA PRO A 83 -14.01 -0.90 18.71
C PRO A 83 -14.45 -2.02 19.68
N PRO A 84 -14.55 -1.79 21.00
CA PRO A 84 -14.07 -0.64 21.76
C PRO A 84 -12.56 -0.81 22.03
N GLY A 85 -11.73 -0.17 21.23
CA GLY A 85 -10.29 -0.43 21.22
C GLY A 85 -9.45 0.77 21.62
N GLU A 86 -8.15 0.50 21.71
CA GLU A 86 -7.12 1.51 21.94
C GLU A 86 -7.13 2.55 20.81
N SER A 87 -7.20 3.83 21.19
CA SER A 87 -7.04 4.95 20.28
C SER A 87 -5.57 5.33 20.19
N PHE A 88 -5.06 5.47 18.98
CA PHE A 88 -3.67 5.81 18.71
C PHE A 88 -3.58 7.23 18.18
N THR A 89 -2.63 7.98 18.72
CA THR A 89 -2.12 9.23 18.15
C THR A 89 -0.69 8.99 17.71
N TYR A 90 -0.43 9.12 16.41
CA TYR A 90 0.80 8.64 15.79
C TYR A 90 1.45 9.71 14.92
N PRO A 91 2.49 10.41 15.41
CA PRO A 91 3.18 11.43 14.66
C PRO A 91 4.09 10.83 13.59
N VAL A 92 4.12 11.45 12.42
CA VAL A 92 4.89 11.04 11.24
C VAL A 92 5.57 12.26 10.65
N GLY A 93 6.89 12.22 10.50
CA GLY A 93 7.65 13.30 9.85
C GLY A 93 7.28 13.46 8.37
N LEU A 94 7.19 14.70 7.92
CA LEU A 94 7.03 15.08 6.52
C LEU A 94 8.26 15.83 6.04
N ILE A 95 8.81 15.36 4.92
CA ILE A 95 9.94 16.01 4.26
C ILE A 95 9.63 16.21 2.79
N SER A 96 10.31 17.18 2.17
CA SER A 96 10.15 17.47 0.77
C SER A 96 11.47 17.37 0.01
N THR A 97 11.39 17.04 -1.27
CA THR A 97 12.53 17.08 -2.20
C THR A 97 12.16 17.93 -3.40
N PRO A 98 13.04 18.83 -3.90
CA PRO A 98 12.76 19.61 -5.09
C PRO A 98 12.63 18.72 -6.33
N CYS A 99 11.75 19.09 -7.24
CA CYS A 99 11.56 18.41 -8.52
C CYS A 99 12.29 19.15 -9.64
N ARG A 100 12.86 18.41 -10.59
CA ARG A 100 13.63 18.96 -11.73
C ARG A 100 12.85 19.96 -12.59
N PHE A 101 11.53 19.80 -12.69
CA PHE A 101 10.64 20.66 -13.49
C PHE A 101 9.83 21.64 -12.63
N GLY A 102 10.32 21.98 -11.44
CA GLY A 102 9.64 22.85 -10.49
C GLY A 102 8.72 22.12 -9.51
N GLY A 103 8.42 22.79 -8.39
CA GLY A 103 7.64 22.27 -7.28
C GLY A 103 8.41 21.30 -6.38
N VAL A 104 7.70 20.73 -5.41
CA VAL A 104 8.25 19.80 -4.44
C VAL A 104 7.50 18.48 -4.41
N ARG A 105 8.24 17.43 -4.07
CA ARG A 105 7.69 16.11 -3.79
C ARG A 105 7.80 15.83 -2.31
N TRP A 106 6.66 15.64 -1.68
CA TRP A 106 6.54 15.30 -0.27
C TRP A 106 6.66 13.80 -0.03
N TRP A 107 7.21 13.46 1.12
CA TRP A 107 7.43 12.11 1.60
C TRP A 107 7.14 12.04 3.09
N PHE A 108 6.63 10.90 3.54
CA PHE A 108 6.71 10.54 4.95
C PHE A 108 8.11 10.04 5.27
N GLU A 109 8.58 10.35 6.48
CA GLU A 109 9.70 9.66 7.09
C GLU A 109 9.17 8.48 7.89
N CYS A 110 9.70 7.28 7.62
CA CYS A 110 9.25 6.08 8.29
C CYS A 110 9.55 6.15 9.81
N PRO A 111 8.52 6.14 10.67
CA PRO A 111 8.67 6.31 12.12
C PRO A 111 9.12 5.03 12.86
N LEU A 112 9.21 3.90 12.15
CA LEU A 112 9.58 2.62 12.76
C LEU A 112 11.09 2.45 12.91
N VAL A 113 11.47 1.65 13.91
CA VAL A 113 12.82 1.12 14.08
C VAL A 113 12.94 -0.19 13.29
N TRP A 114 14.04 -0.34 12.55
CA TRP A 114 14.39 -1.55 11.84
C TRP A 114 15.82 -1.95 12.18
N ASP A 115 16.01 -3.17 12.68
CA ASP A 115 17.31 -3.70 13.08
C ASP A 115 18.05 -2.82 14.12
N GLY A 116 17.30 -2.35 15.13
CA GLY A 116 17.83 -1.51 16.20
C GLY A 116 18.10 -0.05 15.81
N GLN A 117 17.87 0.34 14.55
CA GLN A 117 18.09 1.70 14.06
C GLN A 117 16.79 2.35 13.57
N ALA A 118 16.66 3.66 13.73
CA ALA A 118 15.54 4.41 13.16
C ALA A 118 15.54 4.24 11.63
N CYS A 119 14.40 3.80 11.07
CA CYS A 119 14.34 3.52 9.63
C CYS A 119 14.48 4.78 8.79
N SER A 120 13.75 5.85 9.14
CA SER A 120 13.78 7.18 8.51
C SER A 120 13.73 7.18 6.98
N ARG A 121 13.27 6.08 6.37
CA ARG A 121 13.15 5.96 4.91
C ARG A 121 12.05 6.89 4.42
N ARG A 122 12.36 7.59 3.33
CA ARG A 122 11.40 8.42 2.59
C ARG A 122 10.39 7.52 1.89
N ALA A 123 9.13 7.57 2.31
CA ALA A 123 8.07 6.75 1.77
C ALA A 123 6.88 7.62 1.33
N ARG A 124 6.37 7.40 0.13
CA ARG A 124 5.15 8.06 -0.33
C ARG A 124 3.91 7.54 0.43
N LYS A 125 3.96 6.26 0.80
CA LYS A 125 2.90 5.52 1.47
C LYS A 125 3.41 4.90 2.77
N LEU A 126 2.62 4.98 3.82
CA LEU A 126 2.79 4.20 5.04
C LEU A 126 1.65 3.20 5.17
N PHE A 127 1.95 2.06 5.76
CA PHE A 127 1.03 0.93 5.92
C PHE A 127 0.86 0.60 7.40
N LEU A 128 -0.38 0.45 7.84
CA LEU A 128 -0.74 -0.03 9.16
C LEU A 128 -0.61 -1.54 9.20
N ARG A 129 0.19 -2.04 10.14
CA ARG A 129 0.27 -3.46 10.46
C ARG A 129 0.50 -3.63 11.95
N GLY A 130 -0.28 -4.51 12.56
CA GLY A 130 -0.37 -4.56 14.02
C GLY A 130 -0.91 -3.23 14.52
N LYS A 131 -0.12 -2.51 15.32
CA LYS A 131 -0.52 -1.23 15.93
C LYS A 131 0.01 0.02 15.24
N TYR A 132 1.01 -0.10 14.35
CA TYR A 132 1.79 1.05 13.90
C TYR A 132 1.82 1.21 12.37
N PHE A 133 1.84 2.46 11.93
CA PHE A 133 2.12 2.80 10.54
C PHE A 133 3.61 2.73 10.24
N GLY A 134 3.97 2.14 9.10
CA GLY A 134 5.37 1.97 8.71
C GLY A 134 5.56 1.80 7.22
N CYS A 135 6.79 1.95 6.76
CA CYS A 135 7.11 1.72 5.35
C CYS A 135 7.02 0.23 4.98
N ARG A 136 6.91 -0.03 3.68
CA ARG A 136 6.89 -1.38 3.09
C ARG A 136 8.02 -2.29 3.60
N HIS A 137 9.20 -1.71 3.83
CA HIS A 137 10.39 -2.46 4.23
C HIS A 137 10.34 -2.91 5.69
N CYS A 138 10.00 -2.00 6.61
CA CYS A 138 9.84 -2.33 8.04
C CYS A 138 8.79 -3.41 8.26
N HIS A 139 7.67 -3.32 7.52
CA HIS A 139 6.60 -4.31 7.60
C HIS A 139 6.82 -5.55 6.73
N ASN A 140 7.97 -5.65 6.05
CA ASN A 140 8.32 -6.73 5.13
C ASN A 140 7.20 -7.07 4.13
N LEU A 141 6.52 -6.05 3.61
CA LEU A 141 5.36 -6.20 2.74
C LEU A 141 5.80 -6.48 1.29
N ALA A 142 5.09 -7.38 0.63
CA ALA A 142 5.21 -7.58 -0.81
C ALA A 142 3.91 -7.15 -1.49
N TYR A 143 4.01 -6.70 -2.73
CA TYR A 143 2.81 -6.51 -3.55
C TYR A 143 2.19 -7.85 -3.90
N PHE A 144 0.87 -7.93 -3.86
CA PHE A 144 0.08 -9.10 -4.27
C PHE A 144 0.50 -9.59 -5.66
N THR A 145 0.70 -8.64 -6.59
CA THR A 145 1.17 -8.91 -7.96
C THR A 145 2.55 -9.54 -8.03
N SER A 146 3.40 -9.33 -7.02
CA SER A 146 4.74 -9.90 -6.96
C SER A 146 4.75 -11.32 -6.38
N GLN A 147 3.77 -11.67 -5.54
CA GLN A 147 3.66 -13.00 -4.93
C GLN A 147 2.90 -14.01 -5.78
N ARG A 148 1.87 -13.57 -6.50
CA ARG A 148 1.01 -14.46 -7.31
C ARG A 148 1.29 -14.41 -8.81
N SER A 149 2.33 -13.70 -9.23
CA SER A 149 2.75 -13.75 -10.62
C SER A 149 3.38 -15.10 -10.93
N ASP A 150 2.73 -15.86 -11.80
CA ASP A 150 3.33 -17.04 -12.37
C ASP A 150 4.48 -16.61 -13.31
N ARG A 151 5.68 -17.16 -13.08
CA ARG A 151 6.88 -16.87 -13.89
C ARG A 151 6.64 -17.22 -15.36
N ARG A 152 5.88 -18.29 -15.64
CA ARG A 152 5.55 -18.74 -16.99
C ARG A 152 4.62 -17.74 -17.67
N VAL A 153 3.59 -17.25 -16.97
CA VAL A 153 2.69 -16.21 -17.49
C VAL A 153 3.46 -14.93 -17.80
N ARG A 154 4.32 -14.47 -16.87
CA ARG A 154 5.17 -13.30 -17.12
C ARG A 154 6.09 -13.48 -18.33
N ALA A 155 6.73 -14.64 -18.47
CA ALA A 155 7.62 -14.93 -19.60
C ALA A 155 6.86 -14.98 -20.93
N PHE A 156 5.66 -15.58 -20.94
CA PHE A 156 4.78 -15.64 -22.11
C PHE A 156 4.36 -14.23 -22.57
N LEU A 157 3.90 -13.38 -21.66
CA LEU A 157 3.52 -11.99 -21.98
C LEU A 157 4.71 -11.15 -22.45
N LYS A 158 5.89 -11.32 -21.85
CA LYS A 158 7.12 -10.64 -22.30
C LYS A 158 7.52 -11.00 -23.73
N ARG A 159 7.18 -12.20 -24.18
CA ARG A 159 7.42 -12.69 -25.54
C ARG A 159 6.31 -12.27 -26.53
N GLY A 160 5.37 -11.43 -26.12
CA GLY A 160 4.24 -11.00 -26.95
C GLY A 160 3.11 -12.03 -27.04
N GLY A 161 3.04 -12.99 -26.11
CA GLY A 161 2.01 -14.01 -26.10
C GLY A 161 0.60 -13.42 -25.97
N ASP A 162 -0.33 -13.93 -26.79
CA ASP A 162 -1.73 -13.53 -26.79
C ASP A 162 -2.40 -13.87 -25.45
N VAL A 163 -2.81 -12.83 -24.72
CA VAL A 163 -3.50 -12.96 -23.44
C VAL A 163 -4.79 -13.77 -23.54
N ASN A 164 -5.43 -13.82 -24.70
CA ASN A 164 -6.67 -14.56 -24.93
C ASN A 164 -6.43 -16.04 -25.28
N ALA A 165 -5.18 -16.50 -25.28
CA ALA A 165 -4.83 -17.90 -25.57
C ALA A 165 -5.53 -18.90 -24.62
N TYR A 166 -5.89 -18.49 -23.40
CA TYR A 166 -6.68 -19.31 -22.48
C TYR A 166 -8.02 -19.76 -23.08
N ALA A 167 -8.64 -18.95 -23.94
CA ALA A 167 -9.94 -19.24 -24.54
C ALA A 167 -9.84 -20.34 -25.61
N LYS A 168 -8.64 -20.52 -26.18
CA LYS A 168 -8.32 -21.53 -27.21
C LYS A 168 -7.91 -22.89 -26.61
N LEU A 169 -7.76 -22.97 -25.28
CA LEU A 169 -7.20 -24.13 -24.57
C LEU A 169 -8.27 -24.98 -23.84
N SER A 170 -9.53 -24.88 -24.25
CA SER A 170 -10.68 -25.43 -23.50
C SER A 170 -11.06 -26.88 -23.84
N VAL A 171 -10.48 -27.52 -24.87
CA VAL A 171 -10.82 -28.91 -25.22
C VAL A 171 -9.58 -29.70 -25.65
N GLY A 172 -9.36 -30.89 -25.07
CA GLY A 172 -8.32 -31.85 -25.49
C GLY A 172 -6.89 -31.57 -25.02
N VAL A 173 -6.68 -30.63 -24.09
CA VAL A 173 -5.34 -30.20 -23.66
C VAL A 173 -4.94 -30.85 -22.33
N SER A 174 -3.63 -31.04 -22.11
CA SER A 174 -3.12 -31.60 -20.85
C SER A 174 -3.51 -30.75 -19.63
N LEU A 175 -3.60 -31.38 -18.45
CA LEU A 175 -3.85 -30.69 -17.18
C LEU A 175 -2.87 -29.52 -16.93
N SER A 176 -1.62 -29.66 -17.40
CA SER A 176 -0.62 -28.59 -17.28
C SER A 176 -0.95 -27.36 -18.13
N ALA A 177 -1.53 -27.55 -19.31
CA ALA A 177 -1.97 -26.49 -20.20
C ALA A 177 -3.27 -25.84 -19.72
N MET A 178 -4.19 -26.62 -19.15
CA MET A 178 -5.36 -26.08 -18.45
C MET A 178 -4.94 -25.22 -17.25
N ALA A 179 -4.02 -25.71 -16.42
CA ALA A 179 -3.50 -24.95 -15.27
C ALA A 179 -2.85 -23.63 -15.72
N PHE A 180 -2.11 -23.63 -16.82
CA PHE A 180 -1.54 -22.41 -17.40
C PHE A 180 -2.62 -21.45 -17.92
N SER A 181 -3.67 -21.96 -18.56
CA SER A 181 -4.81 -21.18 -19.07
C SER A 181 -5.57 -20.49 -17.94
N LEU A 182 -5.82 -21.22 -16.85
CA LEU A 182 -6.42 -20.66 -15.63
C LEU A 182 -5.54 -19.55 -15.02
N LYS A 183 -4.22 -19.67 -15.09
CA LYS A 183 -3.30 -18.61 -14.64
C LYS A 183 -3.32 -17.37 -15.53
N LEU A 184 -3.50 -17.52 -16.85
CA LEU A 184 -3.69 -16.40 -17.78
C LEU A 184 -5.02 -15.67 -17.50
N LEU A 185 -6.11 -16.43 -17.29
CA LEU A 185 -7.41 -15.88 -16.88
C LEU A 185 -7.33 -15.11 -15.57
N GLU A 186 -6.74 -15.72 -14.54
CA GLU A 186 -6.56 -15.10 -13.22
C GLU A 186 -5.75 -13.79 -13.34
N TRP A 187 -4.77 -13.73 -14.24
CA TRP A 187 -4.04 -12.49 -14.53
C TRP A 187 -4.91 -11.44 -15.24
N ARG A 188 -5.73 -11.84 -16.22
CA ARG A 188 -6.59 -10.93 -16.99
C ARG A 188 -7.66 -10.29 -16.11
N ILE A 189 -8.34 -11.07 -15.27
CA ILE A 189 -9.34 -10.59 -14.30
C ILE A 189 -8.72 -9.50 -13.42
N ARG A 190 -7.54 -9.75 -12.83
CA ARG A 190 -6.83 -8.76 -12.00
C ARG A 190 -6.40 -7.50 -12.74
N LYS A 191 -6.07 -7.61 -14.03
CA LYS A 191 -5.74 -6.43 -14.82
C LYS A 191 -6.98 -5.55 -14.96
N LEU A 192 -8.15 -6.16 -15.17
CA LEU A 192 -9.42 -5.45 -15.27
C LEU A 192 -9.86 -4.88 -13.92
N ASP A 193 -9.73 -5.62 -12.82
CA ASP A 193 -10.01 -5.12 -11.47
C ASP A 193 -9.20 -3.85 -11.16
N ARG A 194 -7.90 -3.83 -11.51
CA ARG A 194 -7.07 -2.62 -11.32
C ARG A 194 -7.52 -1.43 -12.14
N VAL A 195 -8.02 -1.66 -13.35
CA VAL A 195 -8.56 -0.58 -14.19
C VAL A 195 -9.85 -0.06 -13.57
N ARG A 196 -10.73 -0.95 -13.07
CA ARG A 196 -11.93 -0.58 -12.34
C ARG A 196 -11.59 0.26 -11.10
N ASP A 197 -10.71 -0.23 -10.22
CA ASP A 197 -10.32 0.50 -9.00
C ASP A 197 -9.68 1.87 -9.31
N GLN A 198 -9.00 2.01 -10.47
CA GLN A 198 -8.46 3.30 -10.93
C GLN A 198 -9.55 4.27 -11.40
N LEU A 199 -10.63 3.75 -11.99
CA LEU A 199 -11.79 4.54 -12.42
C LEU A 199 -12.61 4.97 -11.19
N ASP A 200 -12.87 4.04 -10.27
CA ASP A 200 -13.66 4.32 -9.04
C ASP A 200 -12.98 5.37 -8.14
N HIS A 201 -11.63 5.42 -8.12
CA HIS A 201 -10.86 6.45 -7.40
C HIS A 201 -10.60 7.73 -8.22
N GLY A 202 -11.04 7.77 -9.47
CA GLY A 202 -10.96 8.93 -10.36
C GLY A 202 -12.18 9.85 -10.25
N ASP A 203 -13.32 9.32 -9.81
CA ASP A 203 -14.61 10.03 -9.80
C ASP A 203 -14.93 10.75 -8.46
N GLU A 204 -14.04 10.71 -7.46
CA GLU A 204 -14.16 11.53 -6.22
C GLU A 204 -13.55 12.95 -6.38
N THR A 205 -13.63 13.54 -7.57
CA THR A 205 -13.23 14.95 -7.83
C THR A 205 -14.34 15.93 -7.55
#